data_AF-A0A7W7R0N8-F1
#
_entry.id   AF-A0A7W7R0N8-F1
#
_cell.length_a   1.000
_cell.length_b   1.000
_cell.length_c   1.000
_cell.angle_alpha   90.00
_cell.angle_beta   90.00
_cell.angle_gamma   90.00
#
_symmetry.space_group_name_H-M   'P 1'
#
loop_
_entity.id
_entity.type
_entity.pdbx_description
1 polymer ?
#
loop_
_entity_poly.entity_id
_entity_poly.type
_entity_poly.pdbx_seq_one_letter_code
_entity_poly.pdbx_strand_id
1 'polypeptide(L)'
;MKAALLGRSRGGQTGKVHVASERRCRPLAFVLTEGQAADSPQFIPVLRKVRVRGPVGRPRPRPDAVAGDKAYSIKDLTRTIA
;
A
#
# COMPACT_ATOMS: atom_id res chain seq x y z
N MET A 1 -22.41 13.65 -2.92
CA MET A 1 -21.12 13.52 -3.62
C MET A 1 -20.11 12.87 -2.69
N LYS A 2 -19.50 11.75 -3.09
CA LYS A 2 -18.42 11.09 -2.32
C LYS A 2 -17.16 11.94 -2.51
N ALA A 3 -16.88 12.86 -1.59
CA ALA A 3 -15.70 13.72 -1.68
C ALA A 3 -14.44 12.84 -1.58
N ALA A 4 -13.72 12.71 -2.68
CA ALA A 4 -12.32 12.26 -2.76
C ALA A 4 -11.86 11.16 -1.79
N LEU A 5 -12.47 9.96 -1.73
CA LEU A 5 -12.03 8.86 -0.84
C LEU A 5 -11.77 9.31 0.63
N LEU A 6 -12.45 10.37 1.09
CA LEU A 6 -12.36 10.88 2.45
C LEU A 6 -13.53 10.30 3.26
N GLY A 7 -13.19 9.67 4.38
CA GLY A 7 -14.15 9.16 5.35
C GLY A 7 -14.58 10.25 6.33
N ARG A 8 -15.68 10.03 7.04
CA ARG A 8 -16.07 10.86 8.18
C ARG A 8 -15.49 10.29 9.47
N SER A 9 -14.94 11.16 10.31
CA SER A 9 -14.53 10.87 11.68
C SER A 9 -15.06 11.96 12.62
N ARG A 10 -14.94 11.75 13.95
CA ARG A 10 -15.36 12.75 14.96
C ARG A 10 -14.68 14.11 14.78
N GLY A 11 -13.50 14.15 14.15
CA GLY A 11 -12.74 15.37 13.86
C GLY A 11 -12.93 15.96 12.45
N GLY A 12 -13.87 15.45 11.65
CA GLY A 12 -14.11 15.92 10.28
C GLY A 12 -13.80 14.88 9.20
N GLN A 13 -13.57 15.33 7.97
CA GLN A 13 -13.23 14.47 6.82
C GLN A 13 -11.77 14.02 6.90
N THR A 14 -11.52 12.72 6.96
CA THR A 14 -10.18 12.14 7.11
C THR A 14 -9.92 11.04 6.09
N GLY A 15 -8.66 10.87 5.70
CA GLY A 15 -8.21 9.83 4.77
C GLY A 15 -6.90 9.20 5.24
N LYS A 16 -6.56 8.05 4.65
CA LYS A 16 -5.31 7.33 4.88
C LYS A 16 -4.59 7.15 3.55
N VAL A 17 -3.28 7.40 3.56
CA VAL A 17 -2.41 7.14 2.41
C VAL A 17 -1.54 5.94 2.73
N HIS A 18 -1.74 4.87 1.97
CA HIS A 18 -0.89 3.69 2.02
C HIS A 18 0.18 3.84 0.95
N VAL A 19 1.45 3.86 1.36
CA VAL A 19 2.59 4.08 0.46
C VAL A 19 3.52 2.88 0.47
N ALA A 20 3.98 2.48 -0.71
CA ALA A 20 5.13 1.58 -0.86
C ALA A 20 6.28 2.37 -1.45
N SER A 21 7.46 2.21 -0.85
CA SER A 21 8.68 2.90 -1.24
C SER A 21 9.83 1.92 -1.42
N GLU A 22 10.76 2.24 -2.32
CA GLU A 22 12.03 1.51 -2.42
C GLU A 22 13.02 1.93 -1.33
N ARG A 23 14.16 1.23 -1.24
CA ARG A 23 15.21 1.45 -0.22
C ARG A 23 15.73 2.89 -0.14
N ARG A 24 15.60 3.68 -1.21
CA ARG A 24 16.00 5.09 -1.26
C ARG A 24 14.87 6.07 -0.88
N CYS A 25 13.82 5.57 -0.22
CA CYS A 25 12.61 6.31 0.16
C CYS A 25 11.82 6.89 -1.02
N ARG A 26 12.06 6.44 -2.25
CA ARG A 26 11.28 6.87 -3.41
C ARG A 26 9.93 6.12 -3.43
N PRO A 27 8.80 6.83 -3.47
CA PRO A 27 7.49 6.20 -3.53
C PRO A 27 7.31 5.49 -4.88
N LEU A 28 6.94 4.21 -4.84
CA LEU A 28 6.64 3.36 -5.99
C LEU A 28 5.13 3.27 -6.25
N ALA A 29 4.32 3.33 -5.19
CA ALA A 29 2.86 3.26 -5.29
C ALA A 29 2.19 3.94 -4.10
N PHE A 30 1.00 4.50 -4.32
CA PHE A 30 0.13 5.04 -3.29
C PHE A 30 -1.32 4.59 -3.49
N VAL A 31 -2.02 4.38 -2.38
CA VAL A 31 -3.47 4.12 -2.33
C VAL A 31 -4.07 5.03 -1.28
N LEU A 32 -5.04 5.85 -1.68
CA LEU A 32 -5.82 6.68 -0.77
C LEU A 32 -7.07 5.91 -0.37
N THR A 33 -7.39 5.89 0.92
CA THR A 33 -8.63 5.32 1.44
C THR A 33 -9.29 6.24 2.45
N GLU A 34 -10.58 6.01 2.68
CA GLU A 34 -11.33 6.70 3.72
C GLU A 34 -10.70 6.47 5.10
N GLY A 35 -10.77 7.46 6.00
CA GLY A 35 -10.10 7.41 7.30
C GLY A 35 -10.51 6.23 8.19
N GLN A 36 -11.72 5.70 7.98
CA GLN A 36 -12.24 4.52 8.70
C GLN A 36 -11.81 3.19 8.08
N ALA A 37 -11.18 3.19 6.90
CA ALA A 37 -10.74 1.97 6.25
C ALA A 37 -9.67 1.28 7.10
N ALA A 38 -9.83 -0.04 7.27
CA ALA A 38 -8.82 -0.88 7.91
C ALA A 38 -7.54 -0.88 7.08
N ASP A 39 -6.39 -0.93 7.74
CA ASP A 39 -5.09 -0.87 7.08
C ASP A 39 -4.73 -2.19 6.40
N SER A 40 -4.93 -3.31 7.10
CA SER A 40 -4.49 -4.64 6.63
C SER A 40 -5.00 -5.04 5.24
N PRO A 41 -6.28 -4.80 4.85
CA PRO A 41 -6.76 -5.09 3.50
C PRO A 41 -6.10 -4.26 2.39
N GLN A 42 -5.54 -3.09 2.72
CA GLN A 42 -4.98 -2.16 1.72
C GLN A 42 -3.55 -2.51 1.29
N PHE A 43 -2.90 -3.41 2.01
CA PHE A 43 -1.55 -3.88 1.70
C PHE A 43 -1.44 -4.59 0.34
N ILE A 44 -2.35 -5.52 0.02
CA ILE A 44 -2.35 -6.23 -1.26
C ILE A 44 -2.54 -5.27 -2.45
N PRO A 45 -3.54 -4.36 -2.44
CA PRO A 45 -3.68 -3.32 -3.46
C PRO A 45 -2.43 -2.48 -3.68
N VAL A 46 -1.73 -2.10 -2.60
CA VAL A 46 -0.47 -1.34 -2.69
C VAL A 46 0.60 -2.17 -3.38
N LEU A 47 0.82 -3.42 -2.94
CA LEU A 47 1.83 -4.30 -3.55
C LEU A 47 1.56 -4.60 -5.02
N ARG A 48 0.30 -4.78 -5.42
CA ARG A 48 -0.07 -5.02 -6.83
C ARG A 48 0.28 -3.83 -7.74
N LYS A 49 0.34 -2.61 -7.19
CA LYS A 49 0.73 -1.39 -7.91
C LYS A 49 2.24 -1.18 -7.96
N VAL A 50 3.00 -1.85 -7.09
CA VAL A 50 4.47 -1.75 -7.08
C VAL A 50 5.05 -2.31 -8.38
N ARG A 51 5.96 -1.54 -8.98
CA ARG A 51 6.79 -1.95 -10.11
C ARG A 51 8.24 -1.70 -9.75
N VAL A 52 9.00 -2.77 -9.57
CA VAL A 52 10.43 -2.68 -9.22
C VAL A 52 11.24 -2.59 -10.50
N ARG A 53 11.92 -1.46 -10.72
CA ARG A 53 12.82 -1.28 -11.86
C ARG A 53 14.12 -2.04 -11.61
N GLY A 54 14.46 -2.95 -12.52
CA GLY A 54 15.77 -3.60 -12.57
C GLY A 54 16.75 -2.80 -13.44
N PRO A 55 18.04 -3.18 -13.45
CA PRO A 55 19.07 -2.52 -14.25
C PRO A 55 18.81 -2.63 -15.76
N VAL A 56 18.18 -3.72 -16.22
CA VAL A 56 17.85 -3.94 -17.64
C VAL A 56 16.48 -4.62 -17.75
N GLY A 57 15.69 -4.25 -18.75
CA GLY A 57 14.44 -4.93 -19.11
C GLY A 57 13.17 -4.38 -18.44
N ARG A 58 12.08 -5.16 -18.53
CA ARG A 58 10.74 -4.78 -18.05
C ARG A 58 10.72 -4.69 -16.51
N PRO A 59 10.12 -3.63 -15.92
CA PRO A 59 9.93 -3.55 -14.48
C PRO A 59 9.21 -4.78 -13.93
N ARG A 60 9.75 -5.35 -12.86
CA ARG A 60 9.21 -6.57 -12.25
C ARG A 60 7.93 -6.24 -11.46
N PRO A 61 6.88 -7.06 -11.57
CA PRO A 61 5.64 -6.86 -10.84
C PRO A 61 5.71 -7.33 -9.38
N ARG A 62 6.73 -8.12 -9.00
CA ARG A 62 6.93 -8.64 -7.64
C ARG A 62 8.26 -8.13 -7.05
N PRO A 63 8.26 -7.58 -5.82
CA PRO A 63 9.48 -7.30 -5.07
C PRO A 63 10.07 -8.56 -4.45
N ASP A 64 11.40 -8.60 -4.28
CA ASP A 64 12.09 -9.76 -3.67
C ASP A 64 11.84 -9.89 -2.16
N ALA A 65 11.62 -8.75 -1.51
CA ALA A 65 11.26 -8.66 -0.10
C ALA A 65 10.43 -7.40 0.15
N VAL A 66 9.52 -7.46 1.11
CA VAL A 66 8.70 -6.33 1.55
C VAL A 66 8.88 -6.18 3.06
N ALA A 67 9.29 -4.99 3.48
CA ALA A 67 9.19 -4.59 4.89
C ALA A 67 7.88 -3.81 5.06
N GLY A 68 7.17 -4.08 6.15
CA GLY A 68 5.90 -3.43 6.47
C GLY A 68 5.67 -3.39 7.97
N ASP A 69 4.62 -2.65 8.37
CA ASP A 69 4.17 -2.59 9.76
C ASP A 69 3.72 -3.95 10.30
N LYS A 70 3.84 -4.14 11.62
CA LYS A 70 3.42 -5.36 12.33
C LYS A 70 1.93 -5.67 12.16
N ALA A 71 1.08 -4.66 11.96
CA ALA A 71 -0.34 -4.83 11.68
C ALA A 71 -0.63 -5.55 10.34
N TYR A 72 0.37 -5.69 9.47
CA TYR A 72 0.30 -6.49 8.24
C TYR A 72 0.70 -7.96 8.42
N SER A 73 1.11 -8.37 9.63
CA SER A 73 1.49 -9.75 9.96
C SER A 73 0.28 -10.69 10.13
N ILE A 74 -0.62 -10.72 9.13
CA ILE A 74 -1.78 -11.62 9.08
C ILE A 74 -1.43 -12.79 8.18
N LYS A 75 -1.73 -14.02 8.63
CA LYS A 75 -1.38 -15.28 7.94
C LYS A 75 -1.79 -15.33 6.46
N ASP A 76 -2.90 -14.68 6.10
CA ASP A 76 -3.42 -14.66 4.72
C ASP A 76 -2.68 -13.68 3.80
N LEU A 77 -2.05 -12.65 4.36
CA LEU A 77 -1.33 -11.62 3.59
C LEU A 77 0.05 -12.10 3.15
N THR A 78 0.71 -12.90 3.99
CA THR A 78 2.08 -13.41 3.81
C THR A 78 2.22 -14.31 2.57
N ARG A 79 1.14 -14.98 2.14
CA ARG A 79 1.12 -15.83 0.94
C ARG A 79 1.18 -15.06 -0.38
N THR A 80 0.94 -13.74 -0.37
CA THR A 80 0.90 -12.94 -1.60
C THR A 80 2.29 -12.47 -2.07
N ILE A 81 3.27 -12.50 -1.16
CA ILE A 81 4.64 -12.01 -1.39
C ILE A 81 5.60 -13.17 -1.74
N ALA A 82 5.22 -14.42 -1.47
CA ALA A 82 5.95 -15.63 -1.84
C ALA A 82 5.64 -16.11 -3.26
#